data_AF-A0A959BHI9-F1
#
_entry.id   AF-A0A959BHI9-F1
#
_cell.length_a   1.000
_cell.length_b   1.000
_cell.length_c   1.000
_cell.angle_alpha   90.00
_cell.angle_beta   90.00
_cell.angle_gamma   90.00
#
_symmetry.space_group_name_H-M   'P 1'
#
loop_
_entity.id
_entity.type
_entity.pdbx_description
1 polymer ?
#
loop_
_entity_poly.entity_id
_entity_poly.type
_entity_poly.pdbx_seq_one_letter_code
_entity_poly.pdbx_strand_id
1 'polypeptide(L)'
;MTIEELGASKVKFEHSINRNKPSKEEITSKNSIEKEDEALQFETNALNFLDQNRSRLQIRNLFRLKNSLVDGFVETEQGTGIAIEFKYALNWNKSNVARSQIINFSNYEIYKQLDVKKPNLGLIVFNHFSGDWNRVSGNRDIPNGWLQFYYEQRGYDQFFKIQILQLFENHLINPGIITEITL
;
A
#
# COMPACT_ATOMS: atom_id res chain seq x y z
N MET A 1 43.41 19.45 -28.71
CA MET A 1 43.11 19.20 -27.29
C MET A 1 41.73 18.55 -27.25
N THR A 2 41.71 17.22 -27.32
CA THR A 2 40.50 16.40 -27.48
C THR A 2 39.93 16.03 -26.11
N ILE A 3 38.61 15.83 -26.04
CA ILE A 3 37.81 15.57 -24.83
C ILE A 3 38.10 14.17 -24.21
N GLU A 4 39.16 13.49 -24.63
CA GLU A 4 39.45 12.10 -24.27
C GLU A 4 40.19 11.92 -22.92
N GLU A 5 40.56 13.01 -22.23
CA GLU A 5 41.33 12.96 -20.98
C GLU A 5 40.51 13.24 -19.70
N LEU A 6 39.17 13.20 -19.77
CA LEU A 6 38.35 13.18 -18.55
C LEU A 6 38.20 11.73 -18.09
N GLY A 7 39.24 11.26 -17.40
CA GLY A 7 39.32 9.94 -16.79
C GLY A 7 38.03 9.56 -16.06
N ALA A 8 37.31 8.60 -16.64
CA ALA A 8 36.21 7.89 -16.01
C ALA A 8 36.74 7.09 -14.81
N SER A 9 36.93 7.79 -13.70
CA SER A 9 37.10 7.16 -12.39
C SER A 9 35.79 6.46 -12.08
N LYS A 10 35.73 5.16 -12.38
CA LYS A 10 34.71 4.25 -11.87
C LYS A 10 34.81 4.24 -10.35
N VAL A 11 34.15 5.19 -9.71
CA VAL A 11 33.93 5.13 -8.27
C VAL A 11 32.97 3.97 -8.02
N LYS A 12 33.55 2.80 -7.76
CA LYS A 12 32.80 1.66 -7.21
C LYS A 12 32.40 2.05 -5.80
N PHE A 13 31.21 2.63 -5.65
CA PHE A 13 30.54 2.74 -4.36
C PHE A 13 30.07 1.34 -3.93
N GLU A 14 31.00 0.51 -3.47
CA GLU A 14 30.69 -0.70 -2.71
C GLU A 14 30.40 -0.29 -1.25
N HIS A 15 29.31 0.45 -1.05
CA HIS A 15 28.65 0.49 0.25
C HIS A 15 27.63 -0.65 0.26
N SER A 16 28.10 -1.86 0.61
CA SER A 16 27.22 -2.98 0.96
C SER A 16 26.54 -2.68 2.29
N ILE A 17 25.56 -1.77 2.27
CA ILE A 17 24.63 -1.62 3.37
C ILE A 17 23.97 -2.99 3.53
N ASN A 18 24.16 -3.61 4.70
CA ASN A 18 23.57 -4.89 5.06
C ASN A 18 22.04 -4.72 5.15
N ARG A 19 21.37 -4.72 3.99
CA ARG A 19 19.91 -4.60 3.90
C ARG A 19 19.33 -5.96 4.24
N ASN A 20 18.48 -5.99 5.26
CA ASN A 20 17.70 -7.18 5.58
C ASN A 20 16.93 -7.65 4.34
N LYS A 21 16.95 -8.95 4.08
CA LYS A 21 16.22 -9.54 2.96
C LYS A 21 14.70 -9.34 3.15
N PRO A 22 13.93 -9.17 2.05
CA PRO A 22 12.48 -9.21 2.12
C PRO A 22 12.01 -10.50 2.80
N SER A 23 11.00 -10.40 3.66
CA SER A 23 10.36 -11.56 4.27
C SER A 23 8.84 -11.39 4.34
N LYS A 24 8.12 -12.51 4.43
CA LYS A 24 6.66 -12.55 4.62
C LYS A 24 6.33 -13.32 5.88
N GLU A 25 5.23 -12.93 6.50
CA GLU A 25 4.66 -13.58 7.68
C GLU A 25 3.16 -13.76 7.42
N GLU A 26 2.69 -15.01 7.41
CA GLU A 26 1.26 -15.27 7.22
C GLU A 26 0.49 -14.94 8.50
N ILE A 27 -0.55 -14.13 8.35
CA ILE A 27 -1.42 -13.73 9.45
C ILE A 27 -2.44 -14.84 9.68
N THR A 28 -2.31 -15.58 10.77
CA THR A 28 -3.21 -16.72 11.10
C THR A 28 -3.92 -16.55 12.44
N SER A 29 -3.59 -15.49 13.18
CA SER A 29 -4.19 -15.18 14.48
C SER A 29 -4.06 -13.70 14.80
N LYS A 30 -4.81 -13.25 15.82
CA LYS A 30 -4.79 -11.84 16.26
C LYS A 30 -3.37 -11.44 16.69
N ASN A 31 -2.82 -10.45 16.00
CA ASN A 31 -1.61 -9.79 16.44
C ASN A 31 -1.97 -8.79 17.55
N SER A 32 -1.38 -8.95 18.73
CA SER A 32 -1.41 -7.94 19.79
C SER A 32 -0.13 -7.12 19.76
N ILE A 33 -0.24 -5.79 19.76
CA ILE A 33 0.89 -4.91 20.01
C ILE A 33 0.80 -4.39 21.43
N GLU A 34 1.91 -4.44 22.16
CA GLU A 34 2.10 -3.70 23.40
C GLU A 34 2.41 -2.24 23.06
N LYS A 35 1.36 -1.40 23.10
CA LYS A 35 1.36 0.08 23.19
C LYS A 35 2.59 0.84 22.65
N GLU A 36 2.80 0.87 21.33
CA GLU A 36 3.67 1.86 20.66
C GLU A 36 3.12 2.26 19.27
N ASP A 37 3.53 3.47 18.83
CA ASP A 37 3.28 4.18 17.54
C ASP A 37 1.87 4.03 16.92
N GLU A 38 1.14 5.15 16.79
CA GLU A 38 -0.19 5.21 16.16
C GLU A 38 -0.20 4.59 14.76
N ALA A 39 0.90 4.74 13.99
CA ALA A 39 1.01 4.16 12.66
C ALA A 39 1.07 2.63 12.70
N LEU A 40 1.88 2.08 13.61
CA LEU A 40 2.03 0.63 13.79
C LEU A 40 0.75 0.01 14.37
N GLN A 41 0.12 0.70 15.32
CA GLN A 41 -1.16 0.31 15.89
C GLN A 41 -2.24 0.25 14.80
N PHE A 42 -2.30 1.27 13.94
CA PHE A 42 -3.22 1.29 12.81
C PHE A 42 -2.97 0.14 11.84
N GLU A 43 -1.72 -0.07 11.42
CA GLU A 43 -1.37 -1.17 10.49
C GLU A 43 -1.83 -2.52 11.05
N THR A 44 -1.56 -2.78 12.32
CA THR A 44 -1.97 -4.04 12.96
C THR A 44 -3.48 -4.16 13.10
N ASN A 45 -4.17 -3.06 13.44
CA ASN A 45 -5.63 -3.05 13.47
C ASN A 45 -6.22 -3.34 12.08
N ALA A 46 -5.63 -2.79 11.01
CA ALA A 46 -6.07 -3.05 9.65
C ALA A 46 -5.81 -4.50 9.22
N LEU A 47 -4.67 -5.08 9.56
CA LEU A 47 -4.39 -6.49 9.32
C LEU A 47 -5.35 -7.41 10.10
N ASN A 48 -5.57 -7.13 11.38
CA ASN A 48 -6.53 -7.86 12.21
C ASN A 48 -7.96 -7.76 11.65
N PHE A 49 -8.34 -6.59 11.12
CA PHE A 49 -9.63 -6.40 10.46
C PHE A 49 -9.76 -7.30 9.21
N LEU A 50 -8.75 -7.29 8.33
CA LEU A 50 -8.74 -8.13 7.13
C LEU A 50 -8.81 -9.62 7.49
N ASP A 51 -8.05 -10.05 8.50
CA ASP A 51 -8.03 -11.42 8.99
C ASP A 51 -9.40 -11.87 9.52
N GLN A 52 -10.03 -11.07 10.36
CA GLN A 52 -11.37 -11.34 10.91
C GLN A 52 -12.47 -11.38 9.84
N ASN A 53 -12.23 -10.75 8.70
CA ASN A 53 -13.20 -10.65 7.60
C ASN A 53 -12.81 -11.49 6.39
N ARG A 54 -11.87 -12.44 6.52
CA ARG A 54 -11.37 -13.24 5.39
C ARG A 54 -12.46 -13.82 4.50
N SER A 55 -13.43 -14.51 5.09
CA SER A 55 -14.53 -15.12 4.32
C SER A 55 -15.38 -14.07 3.61
N ARG A 56 -15.76 -12.98 4.30
CA ARG A 56 -16.56 -11.88 3.72
C ARG A 56 -15.83 -11.18 2.57
N LEU A 57 -14.51 -11.06 2.68
CA LEU A 57 -13.64 -10.39 1.70
C LEU A 57 -13.02 -11.35 0.68
N GLN A 58 -13.39 -12.64 0.70
CA GLN A 58 -12.82 -13.69 -0.17
C GLN A 58 -11.28 -13.74 -0.12
N ILE A 59 -10.69 -13.56 1.05
CA ILE A 59 -9.24 -13.61 1.28
C ILE A 59 -8.83 -15.04 1.58
N ARG A 60 -8.01 -15.64 0.70
CA ARG A 60 -7.38 -16.94 0.91
C ARG A 60 -6.16 -16.81 1.81
N ASN A 61 -5.21 -15.95 1.47
CA ASN A 61 -4.01 -15.71 2.26
C ASN A 61 -3.84 -14.21 2.53
N LEU A 62 -3.36 -13.90 3.73
CA LEU A 62 -3.02 -12.55 4.16
C LEU A 62 -1.62 -12.60 4.76
N PHE A 63 -0.73 -11.78 4.24
CA PHE A 63 0.66 -11.69 4.69
C PHE A 63 0.98 -10.28 5.15
N ARG A 64 1.69 -10.17 6.27
CA ARG A 64 2.51 -9.00 6.57
C ARG A 64 3.84 -9.16 5.86
N LEU A 65 4.27 -8.12 5.16
CA LEU A 65 5.55 -8.15 4.46
C LEU A 65 6.53 -7.20 5.15
N LYS A 66 7.77 -7.65 5.30
CA LYS A 66 8.86 -6.89 5.94
C LYS A 66 9.97 -6.67 4.92
N ASN A 67 10.56 -5.48 4.94
CA ASN A 67 11.62 -5.07 4.01
C ASN A 67 11.23 -5.23 2.52
N SER A 68 9.96 -4.97 2.16
CA SER A 68 9.43 -5.38 0.85
C SER A 68 8.82 -4.27 -0.01
N LEU A 69 9.17 -3.00 0.22
CA LEU A 69 8.51 -1.80 -0.31
C LEU A 69 7.07 -1.60 0.13
N VAL A 70 6.25 -2.66 0.21
CA VAL A 70 4.87 -2.63 0.70
C VAL A 70 4.75 -3.29 2.09
N ASP A 71 3.65 -2.99 2.77
CA ASP A 71 3.41 -3.39 4.17
C ASP A 71 2.68 -4.75 4.26
N GLY A 72 1.81 -5.05 3.28
CA GLY A 72 1.01 -6.28 3.27
C GLY A 72 0.70 -6.82 1.89
N PHE A 73 0.20 -8.05 1.87
CA PHE A 73 -0.24 -8.72 0.65
C PHE A 73 -1.44 -9.61 0.90
N VAL A 74 -2.40 -9.60 -0.02
CA VAL A 74 -3.57 -10.47 -0.03
C VAL A 74 -3.56 -11.33 -1.29
N GLU A 75 -3.83 -12.63 -1.12
CA GLU A 75 -4.30 -13.50 -2.19
C GLU A 75 -5.78 -13.78 -1.98
N THR A 76 -6.61 -13.49 -3.00
CA THR A 76 -8.05 -13.79 -2.94
C THR A 76 -8.34 -15.24 -3.31
N GLU A 77 -9.54 -15.73 -3.00
CA GLU A 77 -10.02 -17.06 -3.40
C GLU A 77 -10.04 -17.24 -4.92
N GLN A 78 -10.21 -16.15 -5.67
CA GLN A 78 -10.14 -16.12 -7.13
C GLN A 78 -8.70 -16.13 -7.67
N GLY A 79 -7.70 -16.10 -6.77
CA GLY A 79 -6.28 -16.15 -7.11
C GLY A 79 -5.68 -14.80 -7.51
N THR A 80 -6.39 -13.71 -7.28
CA THR A 80 -5.94 -12.32 -7.47
C THR A 80 -4.93 -11.96 -6.38
N GLY A 81 -3.81 -11.33 -6.76
CA GLY A 81 -2.79 -10.83 -5.84
C GLY A 81 -2.92 -9.32 -5.64
N ILE A 82 -3.02 -8.87 -4.39
CA ILE A 82 -3.22 -7.47 -4.04
C ILE A 82 -2.06 -7.02 -3.14
N ALA A 83 -1.26 -6.06 -3.61
CA ALA A 83 -0.23 -5.42 -2.80
C ALA A 83 -0.84 -4.29 -1.96
N ILE A 84 -0.53 -4.25 -0.66
CA ILE A 84 -1.20 -3.35 0.30
C ILE A 84 -0.20 -2.41 0.97
N GLU A 85 -0.54 -1.12 0.98
CA GLU A 85 0.12 -0.07 1.76
C GLU A 85 -0.82 0.41 2.86
N PHE A 86 -0.36 0.44 4.11
CA PHE A 86 -1.11 0.99 5.23
C PHE A 86 -0.60 2.40 5.55
N LYS A 87 -1.52 3.35 5.71
CA LYS A 87 -1.19 4.74 6.08
C LYS A 87 -2.16 5.24 7.14
N TYR A 88 -1.69 5.46 8.36
CA TYR A 88 -2.55 6.01 9.41
C TYR A 88 -3.21 7.33 8.99
N ALA A 89 -2.41 8.35 8.66
CA ALA A 89 -2.91 9.61 8.10
C ALA A 89 -2.48 9.75 6.64
N LEU A 90 -3.43 9.88 5.71
CA LEU A 90 -3.20 9.97 4.27
C LEU A 90 -3.29 11.41 3.76
N ASN A 91 -2.36 11.82 2.90
CA ASN A 91 -2.38 13.09 2.17
C ASN A 91 -1.78 12.89 0.77
N TRP A 92 -1.71 13.96 -0.01
CA TRP A 92 -1.18 13.91 -1.38
C TRP A 92 0.20 13.23 -1.47
N ASN A 93 1.18 13.71 -0.70
CA ASN A 93 2.54 13.19 -0.76
C ASN A 93 2.59 11.70 -0.36
N LYS A 94 1.95 11.33 0.74
CA LYS A 94 1.90 9.92 1.19
C LYS A 94 1.19 9.01 0.19
N SER A 95 0.16 9.51 -0.51
CA SER A 95 -0.51 8.74 -1.57
C SER A 95 0.40 8.51 -2.78
N ASN A 96 1.17 9.51 -3.21
CA ASN A 96 2.14 9.37 -4.29
C ASN A 96 3.24 8.36 -3.94
N VAL A 97 3.75 8.44 -2.71
CA VAL A 97 4.78 7.51 -2.21
C VAL A 97 4.24 6.08 -2.17
N ALA A 98 3.06 5.86 -1.59
CA ALA A 98 2.42 4.54 -1.54
C ALA A 98 2.15 3.98 -2.95
N ARG A 99 1.65 4.81 -3.89
CA ARG A 99 1.47 4.41 -5.30
C ARG A 99 2.79 3.95 -5.93
N SER A 100 3.85 4.74 -5.74
CA SER A 100 5.19 4.41 -6.26
C SER A 100 5.73 3.10 -5.66
N GLN A 101 5.57 2.89 -4.34
CA GLN A 101 5.99 1.66 -3.67
C GLN A 101 5.27 0.43 -4.22
N ILE A 102 3.95 0.49 -4.36
CA ILE A 102 3.13 -0.58 -4.94
C ILE A 102 3.57 -0.90 -6.38
N ILE A 103 3.73 0.14 -7.22
CA ILE A 103 4.15 -0.04 -8.62
C ILE A 103 5.54 -0.68 -8.67
N ASN A 104 6.48 -0.20 -7.86
CA ASN A 104 7.85 -0.72 -7.82
C ASN A 104 7.93 -2.14 -7.23
N PHE A 105 7.07 -2.50 -6.28
CA PHE A 105 6.95 -3.86 -5.78
C PHE A 105 6.61 -4.85 -6.91
N SER A 106 5.73 -4.44 -7.83
CA SER A 106 5.39 -5.20 -9.03
C SER A 106 6.53 -5.17 -10.07
N ASN A 107 7.02 -3.98 -10.43
CA ASN A 107 8.00 -3.80 -11.51
C ASN A 107 9.36 -4.43 -11.22
N TYR A 108 9.82 -4.37 -9.97
CA TYR A 108 11.08 -4.99 -9.53
C TYR A 108 10.92 -6.45 -9.11
N GLU A 109 9.73 -7.01 -9.31
CA GLU A 109 9.44 -8.41 -9.06
C GLU A 109 9.78 -8.90 -7.64
N ILE A 110 9.65 -8.01 -6.64
CA ILE A 110 9.93 -8.31 -5.23
C ILE A 110 9.03 -9.46 -4.75
N TYR A 111 7.80 -9.55 -5.29
CA TYR A 111 6.87 -10.65 -5.04
C TYR A 111 7.48 -12.04 -5.29
N LYS A 112 8.40 -12.19 -6.26
CA LYS A 112 9.07 -13.48 -6.51
C LYS A 112 10.00 -13.88 -5.37
N GLN A 113 10.68 -12.91 -4.75
CA GLN A 113 11.59 -13.16 -3.62
C GLN A 113 10.82 -13.59 -2.36
N LEU A 114 9.56 -13.17 -2.26
CA LEU A 114 8.65 -13.50 -1.17
C LEU A 114 7.81 -14.74 -1.46
N ASP A 115 7.91 -15.35 -2.64
CA ASP A 115 7.04 -16.46 -3.06
C ASP A 115 5.54 -16.11 -2.90
N VAL A 116 5.14 -14.92 -3.34
CA VAL A 116 3.73 -14.52 -3.44
C VAL A 116 3.36 -14.30 -4.89
N LYS A 117 2.06 -14.31 -5.21
CA LYS A 117 1.59 -14.09 -6.57
C LYS A 117 2.00 -12.71 -7.09
N LYS A 118 2.14 -12.61 -8.42
CA LYS A 118 2.27 -11.30 -9.07
C LYS A 118 1.05 -10.45 -8.73
N PRO A 119 1.22 -9.26 -8.12
CA PRO A 119 0.08 -8.41 -7.83
C PRO A 119 -0.48 -7.86 -9.14
N ASN A 120 -1.79 -7.94 -9.30
CA ASN A 120 -2.53 -7.31 -10.41
C ASN A 120 -3.32 -6.09 -9.96
N LEU A 121 -3.40 -5.86 -8.65
CA LEU A 121 -4.06 -4.73 -8.01
C LEU A 121 -3.20 -4.17 -6.88
N GLY A 122 -3.35 -2.87 -6.64
CA GLY A 122 -2.81 -2.19 -5.49
C GLY A 122 -3.91 -1.66 -4.60
N LEU A 123 -3.67 -1.68 -3.30
CA LEU A 123 -4.61 -1.18 -2.31
C LEU A 123 -3.87 -0.32 -1.28
N ILE A 124 -4.35 0.90 -1.09
CA ILE A 124 -3.91 1.77 0.00
C ILE A 124 -5.02 1.78 1.05
N VAL A 125 -4.75 1.26 2.24
CA VAL A 125 -5.68 1.29 3.37
C VAL A 125 -5.26 2.39 4.33
N PHE A 126 -6.18 3.27 4.72
CA PHE A 126 -5.86 4.40 5.58
C PHE A 126 -6.89 4.68 6.66
N ASN A 127 -6.54 5.41 7.73
CA ASN A 127 -7.47 5.71 8.81
C ASN A 127 -8.25 7.00 8.55
N HIS A 128 -7.55 8.09 8.26
CA HIS A 128 -8.15 9.39 7.99
C HIS A 128 -7.30 10.21 7.03
N PHE A 129 -7.91 11.20 6.39
CA PHE A 129 -7.15 12.19 5.61
C PHE A 129 -6.50 13.23 6.51
N SER A 130 -5.40 13.81 6.05
CA SER A 130 -4.67 14.88 6.74
C SER A 130 -4.38 16.05 5.80
N GLY A 131 -4.11 17.22 6.38
CA GLY A 131 -3.84 18.45 5.62
C GLY A 131 -5.00 18.81 4.70
N ASP A 132 -4.68 19.24 3.48
CA ASP A 132 -5.67 19.72 2.51
C ASP A 132 -6.61 18.62 2.02
N TRP A 133 -6.22 17.35 2.16
CA TRP A 133 -7.07 16.20 1.80
C TRP A 133 -8.23 16.00 2.79
N ASN A 134 -8.08 16.47 4.04
CA ASN A 134 -9.15 16.42 5.03
C ASN A 134 -10.15 17.58 4.89
N ARG A 135 -9.82 18.61 4.10
CA ARG A 135 -10.72 19.74 3.90
C ARG A 135 -11.98 19.29 3.16
N VAL A 136 -13.10 19.82 3.60
CA VAL A 136 -14.41 19.65 2.98
C VAL A 136 -14.84 21.02 2.45
N SER A 137 -15.31 21.08 1.20
CA SER A 137 -15.90 22.31 0.66
C SER A 137 -17.32 22.47 1.20
N GLY A 138 -17.78 23.70 1.45
CA GLY A 138 -19.09 23.96 2.06
C GLY A 138 -20.31 23.41 1.30
N ASN A 139 -20.14 22.93 0.07
CA ASN A 139 -21.23 22.40 -0.77
C ASN A 139 -21.22 20.87 -0.91
N ARG A 140 -20.50 20.14 -0.06
CA ARG A 140 -20.31 18.69 -0.20
C ARG A 140 -19.91 18.06 1.13
N ASP A 141 -20.25 16.79 1.31
CA ASP A 141 -19.96 16.07 2.56
C ASP A 141 -18.69 15.20 2.50
N ILE A 142 -18.07 15.07 1.31
CA ILE A 142 -16.88 14.24 1.12
C ILE A 142 -15.57 15.06 1.21
N PRO A 143 -14.53 14.56 1.91
CA PRO A 143 -13.21 15.18 1.93
C PRO A 143 -12.56 15.33 0.56
N ASN A 144 -11.70 16.35 0.41
CA ASN A 144 -10.94 16.64 -0.81
C ASN A 144 -10.09 15.46 -1.29
N GLY A 145 -9.54 14.67 -0.37
CA GLY A 145 -8.67 13.55 -0.69
C GLY A 145 -9.32 12.51 -1.62
N TRP A 146 -10.61 12.20 -1.44
CA TRP A 146 -11.31 11.25 -2.31
C TRP A 146 -11.34 11.72 -3.76
N LEU A 147 -11.77 12.97 -3.99
CA LEU A 147 -11.87 13.51 -5.35
C LEU A 147 -10.50 13.71 -5.98
N GLN A 148 -9.53 14.21 -5.22
CA GLN A 148 -8.17 14.42 -5.72
C GLN A 148 -7.54 13.10 -6.12
N PHE A 149 -7.63 12.07 -5.27
CA PHE A 149 -7.10 10.75 -5.59
C PHE A 149 -7.70 10.19 -6.88
N TYR A 150 -9.03 10.15 -6.99
CA TYR A 150 -9.68 9.54 -8.17
C TYR A 150 -9.54 10.38 -9.45
N TYR A 151 -9.41 11.69 -9.33
CA TYR A 151 -9.07 12.53 -10.48
C TYR A 151 -7.67 12.18 -11.01
N GLU A 152 -6.67 12.06 -10.13
CA GLU A 152 -5.30 11.69 -10.49
C GLU A 152 -5.17 10.23 -10.95
N GLN A 153 -5.90 9.32 -10.31
CA GLN A 153 -5.82 7.88 -10.55
C GLN A 153 -6.17 7.50 -12.00
N ARG A 154 -7.01 8.29 -12.68
CA ARG A 154 -7.31 8.10 -14.11
C ARG A 154 -6.05 8.06 -14.98
N GLY A 155 -5.00 8.80 -14.61
CA GLY A 155 -3.71 8.76 -15.31
C GLY A 155 -2.88 7.51 -14.99
N TYR A 156 -3.03 6.93 -13.79
CA TYR A 156 -2.27 5.77 -13.32
C TYR A 156 -2.90 4.43 -13.68
N ASP A 157 -4.23 4.37 -13.80
CA ASP A 157 -4.99 3.15 -14.10
C ASP A 157 -4.57 2.48 -15.43
N GLN A 158 -3.90 3.23 -16.32
CA GLN A 158 -3.34 2.68 -17.56
C GLN A 158 -2.16 1.71 -17.33
N PHE A 159 -1.49 1.82 -16.18
CA PHE A 159 -0.28 1.03 -15.87
C PHE A 159 -0.53 -0.01 -14.78
N PHE A 160 -1.18 0.41 -13.70
CA PHE A 160 -1.43 -0.45 -12.54
C PHE A 160 -2.61 0.13 -11.75
N LYS A 161 -3.68 -0.66 -11.62
CA LYS A 161 -4.90 -0.21 -10.93
C LYS A 161 -4.65 -0.19 -9.42
N ILE A 162 -4.82 0.98 -8.82
CA ILE A 162 -4.67 1.21 -7.38
C ILE A 162 -5.97 1.78 -6.83
N GLN A 163 -6.44 1.22 -5.72
CA GLN A 163 -7.59 1.74 -4.97
C GLN A 163 -7.13 2.30 -3.63
N ILE A 164 -7.88 3.27 -3.10
CA ILE A 164 -7.76 3.70 -1.70
C ILE A 164 -9.02 3.29 -0.95
N LEU A 165 -8.87 2.73 0.24
CA LEU A 165 -9.97 2.39 1.13
C LEU A 165 -9.69 2.97 2.51
N GLN A 166 -10.68 3.65 3.09
CA GLN A 166 -10.57 4.12 4.46
C GLN A 166 -11.08 3.03 5.40
N LEU A 167 -10.31 2.67 6.42
CA LEU A 167 -10.78 1.85 7.51
C LEU A 167 -11.40 2.77 8.58
N PHE A 168 -12.72 2.79 8.64
CA PHE A 168 -13.51 3.61 9.56
C PHE A 168 -14.54 2.72 10.27
N GLU A 169 -14.60 2.79 11.60
CA GLU A 169 -15.55 2.02 12.42
C GLU A 169 -15.63 0.51 12.10
N ASN A 170 -14.48 -0.12 11.79
CA ASN A 170 -14.42 -1.52 11.31
C ASN A 170 -15.12 -1.77 9.97
N HIS A 171 -15.10 -0.79 9.07
CA HIS A 171 -15.53 -0.94 7.69
C HIS A 171 -14.47 -0.37 6.75
N LEU A 172 -14.22 -1.07 5.64
CA LEU A 172 -13.48 -0.50 4.51
C LEU A 172 -14.47 0.27 3.66
N ILE A 173 -14.35 1.59 3.68
CA ILE A 173 -15.23 2.50 2.96
C ILE A 173 -14.51 3.14 1.78
N ASN A 174 -15.27 3.38 0.74
CA ASN A 174 -14.88 4.19 -0.40
C ASN A 174 -16.08 5.02 -0.85
N PRO A 175 -16.25 6.25 -0.37
CA PRO A 175 -17.38 7.10 -0.77
C PRO A 175 -17.32 7.51 -2.25
N GLY A 176 -16.23 7.24 -2.96
CA GLY A 176 -16.17 7.34 -4.42
C GLY A 176 -16.88 6.20 -5.16
N ILE A 177 -17.22 5.10 -4.47
CA ILE A 177 -17.88 3.92 -5.02
C ILE A 177 -18.99 3.50 -4.04
N ILE A 178 -20.26 3.77 -4.38
CA ILE A 178 -21.43 3.58 -3.48
C ILE A 178 -21.77 2.09 -3.21
N THR A 179 -20.98 1.13 -3.72
CA THR A 179 -21.23 -0.32 -3.54
C THR A 179 -20.30 -0.95 -2.51
N GLU A 180 -20.77 -1.97 -1.79
CA GLU A 180 -19.93 -2.81 -0.93
C GLU A 180 -18.73 -3.35 -1.70
N ILE A 181 -17.56 -3.31 -1.04
CA ILE A 181 -16.27 -3.58 -1.67
C ILE A 181 -15.93 -5.06 -1.48
N THR A 182 -16.01 -5.81 -2.57
CA THR A 182 -15.36 -7.12 -2.70
C THR A 182 -13.92 -6.90 -3.18
N LEU A 183 -12.96 -7.53 -2.51
CA LEU A 183 -11.54 -7.52 -2.91
C LEU A 183 -11.29 -8.45 -4.11
#